data_AF-A0A8S0WJ21-F1
#
_entry.id   AF-A0A8S0WJ21-F1
#
_cell.length_a   1.000
_cell.length_b   1.000
_cell.length_c   1.000
_cell.angle_alpha   90.00
_cell.angle_beta   90.00
_cell.angle_gamma   90.00
#
_symmetry.space_group_name_H-M   'P 1'
#
loop_
_entity.id
_entity.type
_entity.pdbx_description
1 polymer ?
#
loop_
_entity_poly.entity_id
_entity_poly.type
_entity_poly.pdbx_seq_one_letter_code
_entity_poly.pdbx_strand_id
1 'polypeptide(L)'
;MIEIDTILLKVASQCNINCGYCYVYNMGDDSWVDMPNFISQDTIKAVSKELEELRKKQQRPFAIVLHGGEPLLLGTRRLETLLHSLRTAIAEEYCISIQTNGILISDKILDLYSKFKTSISVSLDGHEITHNANRVGHQGEGTFHHVLKGIEKLKSHPDAALLYLPVYLLLSIQTQIHMTSTISLKKLIHKT
;
A
#
# COMPACT_ATOMS: atom_id res chain seq x y z
N MET A 1 -19.29 -1.95 -22.88
CA MET A 1 -18.39 -2.68 -21.95
C MET A 1 -17.98 -1.68 -20.89
N ILE A 2 -18.03 -2.03 -19.60
CA ILE A 2 -17.58 -1.13 -18.54
C ILE A 2 -16.06 -1.12 -18.58
N GLU A 3 -15.46 0.05 -18.71
CA GLU A 3 -14.00 0.20 -18.64
C GLU A 3 -13.54 0.16 -17.19
N ILE A 4 -12.52 -0.65 -16.93
CA ILE A 4 -11.89 -0.77 -15.62
C ILE A 4 -10.63 0.09 -15.64
N ASP A 5 -10.59 1.10 -14.77
CA ASP A 5 -9.43 1.98 -14.63
C ASP A 5 -8.44 1.48 -13.57
N THR A 6 -8.94 0.95 -12.45
CA THR A 6 -8.11 0.50 -11.34
C THR A 6 -8.68 -0.79 -10.72
N ILE A 7 -7.78 -1.73 -10.42
CA ILE A 7 -8.08 -3.00 -9.75
C ILE A 7 -7.40 -2.98 -8.38
N LEU A 8 -8.20 -3.04 -7.33
CA LEU A 8 -7.71 -3.20 -5.96
C LEU A 8 -7.60 -4.69 -5.63
N LEU A 9 -6.38 -5.22 -5.61
CA LEU A 9 -6.12 -6.64 -5.33
C LEU A 9 -5.75 -6.83 -3.86
N LYS A 10 -6.70 -7.36 -3.06
CA LYS A 10 -6.44 -7.73 -1.66
C LYS A 10 -5.59 -9.01 -1.59
N VAL A 11 -4.33 -8.87 -1.19
CA VAL A 11 -3.37 -9.99 -1.13
C VAL A 11 -3.14 -10.52 0.28
N ALA A 12 -3.57 -9.78 1.30
CA ALA A 12 -3.47 -10.15 2.71
C ALA A 12 -4.79 -9.83 3.44
N SER A 13 -5.25 -10.73 4.31
CA SER A 13 -6.38 -10.49 5.22
C SER A 13 -5.92 -10.18 6.65
N GLN A 14 -4.63 -10.29 6.96
CA GLN A 14 -4.04 -9.92 8.25
C GLN A 14 -3.29 -8.59 8.18
N CYS A 15 -3.19 -7.90 9.32
CA CYS A 15 -2.42 -6.68 9.50
C CYS A 15 -1.61 -6.72 10.79
N ASN A 16 -0.42 -6.12 10.80
CA ASN A 16 0.45 -6.01 11.97
C ASN A 16 0.15 -4.80 12.86
N ILE A 17 -0.86 -3.99 12.52
CA ILE A 17 -1.33 -2.84 13.31
C ILE A 17 -2.86 -2.87 13.41
N ASN A 18 -3.41 -2.22 14.41
CA ASN A 18 -4.85 -2.17 14.69
C ASN A 18 -5.37 -0.73 14.58
N CYS A 19 -5.55 -0.24 13.35
CA CYS A 19 -5.98 1.15 13.15
C CYS A 19 -7.42 1.35 13.67
N GLY A 20 -7.67 2.36 14.51
CA GLY A 20 -8.98 2.60 15.12
C GLY A 20 -10.12 2.80 14.12
N TYR A 21 -9.84 3.41 12.96
CA TYR A 21 -10.81 3.59 11.87
C TYR A 21 -10.77 2.49 10.81
N CYS A 22 -10.07 1.37 11.05
CA CYS A 22 -9.93 0.33 10.02
C CYS A 22 -11.29 -0.25 9.66
N TYR A 23 -11.72 -0.03 8.42
CA TYR A 23 -13.03 -0.50 7.97
C TYR A 23 -13.14 -2.03 8.01
N VAL A 24 -12.02 -2.73 7.80
CA VAL A 24 -11.95 -4.20 7.81
C VAL A 24 -12.05 -4.74 9.23
N TYR A 25 -11.25 -4.23 10.17
CA TYR A 25 -11.12 -4.88 11.49
C TYR A 25 -11.98 -4.24 12.59
N ASN A 26 -12.39 -2.98 12.43
CA ASN A 26 -12.99 -2.20 13.53
C ASN A 26 -14.34 -1.54 13.16
N MET A 27 -14.86 -1.72 11.94
CA MET A 27 -16.14 -1.13 11.51
C MET A 27 -17.17 -2.15 11.00
N GLY A 28 -17.08 -3.39 11.47
CA GLY A 28 -18.12 -4.42 11.27
C GLY A 28 -18.10 -5.14 9.93
N ASP A 29 -16.97 -5.15 9.21
CA ASP A 29 -16.75 -6.03 8.06
C ASP A 29 -16.14 -7.37 8.55
N ASP A 30 -16.93 -8.44 8.61
CA ASP A 30 -16.46 -9.78 9.01
C ASP A 30 -16.01 -10.64 7.81
N SER A 31 -16.02 -10.10 6.58
CA SER A 31 -15.71 -10.88 5.37
C SER A 31 -14.29 -11.43 5.31
N TRP A 32 -13.40 -10.96 6.19
CA TRP A 32 -12.01 -11.41 6.31
C TRP A 32 -11.82 -12.59 7.28
N VAL A 33 -12.80 -12.87 8.16
CA VAL A 33 -12.63 -13.84 9.27
C VAL A 33 -12.37 -15.25 8.77
N ASP A 34 -13.09 -15.68 7.74
CA ASP A 34 -12.95 -17.01 7.13
C ASP A 34 -11.97 -17.02 5.94
N MET A 35 -11.32 -15.89 5.65
CA MET A 35 -10.41 -15.78 4.51
C MET A 35 -8.99 -16.21 4.87
N PRO A 36 -8.28 -16.91 3.96
CA PRO A 36 -6.87 -17.21 4.15
C PRO A 36 -6.06 -15.93 4.41
N ASN A 37 -5.10 -16.00 5.34
CA ASN A 37 -4.24 -14.87 5.72
C ASN A 37 -3.60 -14.15 4.52
N PHE A 38 -3.26 -14.93 3.48
CA PHE A 38 -2.57 -14.45 2.29
C PHE A 38 -3.14 -15.11 1.02
N ILE A 39 -3.05 -14.39 -0.09
CA ILE A 39 -3.37 -14.91 -1.42
C ILE A 39 -2.61 -16.21 -1.72
N SER A 40 -3.31 -17.20 -2.26
CA SER A 40 -2.73 -18.51 -2.63
C SER A 40 -2.01 -18.44 -3.98
N GLN A 41 -1.11 -19.39 -4.26
CA GLN A 41 -0.47 -19.48 -5.59
C GLN A 41 -1.49 -19.70 -6.71
N ASP A 42 -2.54 -20.48 -6.47
CA ASP A 42 -3.56 -20.76 -7.48
C ASP A 42 -4.42 -19.51 -7.74
N THR A 43 -4.70 -18.72 -6.70
CA THR A 43 -5.35 -17.41 -6.85
C THR A 43 -4.46 -16.44 -7.63
N ILE A 44 -3.15 -16.40 -7.38
CA ILE A 44 -2.20 -15.57 -8.15
C ILE A 44 -2.26 -15.93 -9.64
N LYS A 45 -2.22 -17.22 -9.98
CA LYS A 45 -2.32 -17.69 -11.37
C LYS A 45 -3.66 -17.31 -12.01
N ALA A 46 -4.76 -17.53 -11.30
CA ALA A 46 -6.10 -17.21 -11.78
C ALA A 46 -6.25 -15.70 -12.05
N VAL A 47 -5.87 -14.85 -11.09
CA VAL A 47 -5.90 -13.38 -11.24
C VAL A 47 -5.01 -12.94 -12.40
N SER A 48 -3.80 -13.49 -12.52
CA SER A 48 -2.89 -13.13 -13.62
C SER A 48 -3.53 -13.44 -14.98
N LYS A 49 -4.19 -14.59 -15.12
CA LYS A 49 -4.92 -14.95 -16.35
C LYS A 49 -6.06 -13.97 -16.65
N GLU A 50 -6.86 -13.61 -15.64
CA GLU A 50 -7.96 -12.64 -15.81
C GLU A 50 -7.45 -11.25 -16.23
N LEU A 51 -6.32 -10.81 -15.67
CA LEU A 51 -5.70 -9.53 -16.04
C LEU A 51 -5.18 -9.53 -17.49
N GLU A 52 -4.62 -10.64 -17.93
CA GLU A 52 -4.20 -10.81 -19.33
C GLU A 52 -5.39 -10.74 -20.28
N GLU A 53 -6.50 -11.40 -19.94
CA GLU A 53 -7.72 -11.37 -20.74
C GLU A 53 -8.39 -9.99 -20.74
N LEU A 54 -8.42 -9.30 -19.59
CA LEU A 54 -8.88 -7.92 -19.50
C LEU A 54 -8.04 -6.99 -20.38
N ARG A 55 -6.70 -7.10 -20.31
CA ARG A 55 -5.78 -6.35 -21.14
C ARG A 55 -6.10 -6.50 -22.63
N LYS A 56 -6.25 -7.74 -23.11
CA LYS A 56 -6.56 -8.05 -24.52
C LYS A 56 -7.91 -7.48 -24.96
N LYS A 57 -8.92 -7.53 -24.08
CA LYS A 57 -10.28 -7.06 -24.38
C LYS A 57 -10.40 -5.55 -24.37
N GLN A 58 -9.81 -4.88 -23.37
CA GLN A 58 -9.97 -3.45 -23.15
C GLN A 58 -9.00 -2.61 -24.00
N GLN A 59 -7.78 -3.11 -24.26
CA GLN A 59 -6.73 -2.42 -25.04
C GLN A 59 -6.44 -0.98 -24.58
N ARG A 60 -6.72 -0.69 -23.30
CA ARG A 60 -6.44 0.58 -22.62
C ARG A 60 -5.79 0.26 -21.26
N PRO A 61 -4.79 1.05 -20.82
CA PRO A 61 -4.14 0.83 -19.54
C PRO A 61 -5.10 0.90 -18.35
N PHE A 62 -4.80 0.12 -17.32
CA PHE A 62 -5.43 0.17 -16.00
C PHE A 62 -4.35 -0.01 -14.92
N ALA A 63 -4.64 0.42 -13.70
CA ALA A 63 -3.75 0.27 -12.56
C ALA A 63 -4.11 -0.96 -11.72
N ILE A 64 -3.10 -1.58 -11.11
CA ILE A 64 -3.27 -2.61 -10.08
C ILE A 64 -2.71 -2.06 -8.77
N VAL A 65 -3.53 -2.04 -7.73
CA VAL A 65 -3.14 -1.63 -6.39
C VAL A 65 -3.18 -2.85 -5.49
N LEU A 66 -2.00 -3.33 -5.06
CA LEU A 66 -1.86 -4.37 -4.05
C LEU A 66 -2.28 -3.78 -2.70
N HIS A 67 -3.29 -4.39 -2.09
CA HIS A 67 -3.90 -3.95 -0.83
C HIS A 67 -4.18 -5.15 0.08
N GLY A 68 -4.82 -4.90 1.21
CA GLY A 68 -5.27 -5.93 2.15
C GLY A 68 -5.34 -5.37 3.55
N GLY A 69 -5.03 -6.21 4.54
CA GLY A 69 -4.53 -5.74 5.84
C GLY A 69 -3.17 -5.07 5.67
N GLU A 70 -2.08 -5.84 5.74
CA GLU A 70 -0.74 -5.37 5.38
C GLU A 70 -0.10 -6.28 4.32
N PRO A 71 0.01 -5.84 3.05
CA PRO A 71 0.56 -6.68 1.99
C PRO A 71 2.04 -7.05 2.18
N LEU A 72 2.84 -6.23 2.86
CA LEU A 72 4.26 -6.56 3.07
C LEU A 72 4.46 -7.76 4.02
N LEU A 73 3.42 -8.21 4.74
CA LEU A 73 3.45 -9.45 5.51
C LEU A 73 3.58 -10.71 4.65
N LEU A 74 3.35 -10.64 3.33
CA LEU A 74 3.63 -11.76 2.42
C LEU A 74 5.12 -12.15 2.43
N GLY A 75 6.01 -11.21 2.74
CA GLY A 75 7.46 -11.38 2.67
C GLY A 75 7.99 -11.43 1.24
N THR A 76 9.29 -11.19 1.08
CA THR A 76 9.95 -11.00 -0.22
C THR A 76 9.71 -12.16 -1.20
N ARG A 77 9.77 -13.42 -0.74
CA ARG A 77 9.61 -14.59 -1.62
C ARG A 77 8.22 -14.68 -2.27
N ARG A 78 7.15 -14.47 -1.49
CA ARG A 78 5.78 -14.52 -2.02
C ARG A 78 5.48 -13.28 -2.86
N LEU A 79 5.97 -12.11 -2.44
CA LEU A 79 5.88 -10.87 -3.22
C LEU A 79 6.58 -11.01 -4.57
N GLU A 80 7.76 -11.62 -4.63
CA GLU A 80 8.45 -11.88 -5.90
C GLU A 80 7.63 -12.78 -6.82
N THR A 81 7.05 -13.86 -6.28
CA THR A 81 6.18 -14.77 -7.05
C THR A 81 4.96 -14.03 -7.61
N LEU A 82 4.31 -13.21 -6.78
CA LEU A 82 3.16 -12.39 -7.15
C LEU A 82 3.54 -11.39 -8.26
N LEU A 83 4.54 -10.54 -8.02
CA LEU A 83 4.95 -9.49 -8.94
C LEU A 83 5.44 -10.05 -10.27
N HIS A 84 6.19 -11.16 -10.24
CA HIS A 84 6.60 -11.85 -11.46
C HIS A 84 5.39 -12.36 -12.27
N SER A 85 4.42 -12.98 -11.60
CA SER A 85 3.20 -13.47 -12.26
C SER A 85 2.39 -12.34 -12.89
N LEU A 86 2.20 -11.23 -12.14
CA LEU A 86 1.51 -10.04 -12.65
C LEU A 86 2.24 -9.43 -13.86
N ARG A 87 3.56 -9.25 -13.77
CA ARG A 87 4.38 -8.69 -14.87
C ARG A 87 4.48 -9.59 -16.08
N THR A 88 4.19 -10.88 -15.95
CA THR A 88 4.06 -11.80 -17.09
C THR A 88 2.71 -11.62 -17.79
N ALA A 89 1.64 -11.34 -17.03
CA ALA A 89 0.29 -11.17 -17.57
C ALA A 89 0.04 -9.80 -18.22
N ILE A 90 0.60 -8.74 -17.63
CA ILE A 90 0.43 -7.36 -18.08
C ILE A 90 1.77 -6.71 -18.39
N ALA A 91 1.80 -5.93 -19.48
CA ALA A 91 2.99 -5.21 -19.90
C ALA A 91 3.40 -4.15 -18.87
N GLU A 92 4.62 -3.64 -19.01
CA GLU A 92 5.20 -2.69 -18.07
C GLU A 92 4.43 -1.35 -17.98
N GLU A 93 3.74 -0.97 -19.06
CA GLU A 93 2.88 0.22 -19.13
C GLU A 93 1.69 0.19 -18.16
N TYR A 94 1.34 -0.99 -17.64
CA TYR A 94 0.30 -1.13 -16.62
C TYR A 94 0.90 -0.86 -15.24
N CYS A 95 0.45 0.21 -14.60
CA CYS A 95 0.92 0.60 -13.29
C CYS A 95 0.59 -0.48 -12.25
N ILE A 96 1.59 -0.93 -11.50
CA ILE A 96 1.39 -1.73 -10.29
C ILE A 96 1.90 -0.90 -9.13
N SER A 97 1.09 -0.77 -8.09
CA SER A 97 1.48 -0.15 -6.84
C SER A 97 1.09 -0.99 -5.64
N ILE A 98 1.67 -0.70 -4.48
CA ILE A 98 1.24 -1.23 -3.18
C ILE A 98 0.75 -0.08 -2.30
N GLN A 99 -0.30 -0.35 -1.53
CA GLN A 99 -0.65 0.45 -0.36
C GLN A 99 -0.21 -0.29 0.91
N THR A 100 0.67 0.33 1.70
CA THR A 100 1.24 -0.26 2.91
C THR A 100 1.16 0.71 4.09
N ASN A 101 1.17 0.17 5.31
CA ASN A 101 1.39 0.95 6.52
C ASN A 101 2.84 1.43 6.68
N GLY A 102 3.78 0.89 5.89
CA GLY A 102 5.16 1.36 5.79
C GLY A 102 6.14 0.82 6.84
N ILE A 103 5.67 0.12 7.87
CA ILE A 103 6.51 -0.38 8.97
C ILE A 103 7.52 -1.43 8.47
N LEU A 104 7.11 -2.25 7.50
CA LEU A 104 7.90 -3.38 6.98
C LEU A 104 8.76 -3.01 5.78
N ILE A 105 8.86 -1.73 5.42
CA ILE A 105 9.74 -1.29 4.33
C ILE A 105 11.21 -1.57 4.72
N SER A 106 11.89 -2.29 3.84
CA SER A 106 13.30 -2.67 3.98
C SER A 106 13.97 -2.63 2.62
N ASP A 107 15.30 -2.60 2.60
CA ASP A 107 16.08 -2.47 1.36
C ASP A 107 15.77 -3.63 0.39
N LYS A 108 15.60 -4.85 0.91
CA LYS A 108 15.17 -6.03 0.12
C LYS A 108 13.80 -5.86 -0.54
N ILE A 109 12.86 -5.17 0.11
CA ILE A 109 11.55 -4.88 -0.47
C ILE A 109 11.69 -3.81 -1.55
N LEU A 110 12.49 -2.76 -1.29
CA LEU A 110 12.71 -1.67 -2.25
C LEU A 110 13.41 -2.19 -3.52
N ASP A 111 14.46 -3.02 -3.37
CA ASP A 111 15.16 -3.67 -4.48
C ASP A 111 14.20 -4.53 -5.33
N LEU A 112 13.35 -5.31 -4.66
CA LEU A 112 12.36 -6.16 -5.31
C LEU A 112 11.34 -5.32 -6.09
N TYR A 113 10.83 -4.25 -5.48
CA TYR A 113 9.83 -3.39 -6.10
C TYR A 113 10.42 -2.58 -7.25
N SER A 114 11.68 -2.16 -7.15
CA SER A 114 12.41 -1.52 -8.26
C SER A 114 12.55 -2.49 -9.44
N LYS A 115 13.02 -3.73 -9.17
CA LYS A 115 13.14 -4.81 -10.17
C LYS A 115 11.84 -5.02 -10.97
N PHE A 116 10.69 -4.97 -10.30
CA PHE A 116 9.38 -5.16 -10.94
C PHE A 116 8.65 -3.86 -11.27
N LYS A 117 9.32 -2.71 -11.20
CA LYS A 117 8.76 -1.38 -11.51
C LYS A 117 7.42 -1.15 -10.81
N THR A 118 7.38 -1.46 -9.53
CA THR A 118 6.20 -1.37 -8.68
C THR A 118 6.37 -0.22 -7.71
N SER A 119 5.43 0.71 -7.69
CA SER A 119 5.49 1.88 -6.82
C SER A 119 4.88 1.59 -5.44
N ILE A 120 5.26 2.39 -4.45
CA ILE A 120 4.90 2.22 -3.04
C ILE A 120 4.18 3.48 -2.57
N SER A 121 2.99 3.27 -2.02
CA SER A 121 2.21 4.28 -1.31
C SER A 121 2.17 3.94 0.18
N VAL A 122 2.60 4.90 1.01
CA VAL A 122 2.67 4.74 2.47
C VAL A 122 1.55 5.52 3.13
N SER A 123 0.81 4.85 4.02
CA SER A 123 -0.26 5.45 4.80
C SER A 123 0.30 6.27 5.98
N LEU A 124 -0.01 7.57 6.02
CA LEU A 124 0.42 8.49 7.08
C LEU A 124 -0.66 9.55 7.36
N ASP A 125 -1.14 9.64 8.60
CA ASP A 125 -2.26 10.54 8.97
C ASP A 125 -1.80 11.93 9.46
N GLY A 126 -0.69 12.43 8.94
CA GLY A 126 -0.12 13.73 9.34
C GLY A 126 0.85 13.62 10.51
N HIS A 127 0.70 14.47 11.53
CA HIS A 127 1.66 14.55 12.65
C HIS A 127 1.54 13.36 13.61
N GLU A 128 2.60 13.13 14.38
CA GLU A 128 2.73 12.01 15.32
C GLU A 128 1.50 11.82 16.21
N ILE A 129 0.98 12.90 16.80
CA ILE A 129 -0.18 12.84 17.71
C ILE A 129 -1.41 12.31 16.97
N THR A 130 -1.72 12.82 15.78
CA THR A 130 -2.88 12.39 14.98
C THR A 130 -2.68 10.97 14.46
N HIS A 131 -1.47 10.64 14.02
CA HIS A 131 -1.13 9.30 13.54
C HIS A 131 -1.28 8.28 14.66
N ASN A 132 -0.62 8.49 15.80
CA ASN A 132 -0.62 7.55 16.91
C ASN A 132 -1.96 7.49 17.66
N ALA A 133 -2.84 8.48 17.51
CA ALA A 133 -4.21 8.40 18.02
C ALA A 133 -5.04 7.33 17.28
N ASN A 134 -4.68 7.00 16.03
CA ASN A 134 -5.47 6.10 15.19
C ASN A 134 -4.70 4.85 14.76
N ARG A 135 -3.46 5.00 14.33
CA ARG A 135 -2.60 3.93 13.80
C ARG A 135 -1.68 3.46 14.92
N VAL A 136 -2.14 2.43 15.63
CA VAL A 136 -1.43 1.81 16.74
C VAL A 136 -1.15 0.35 16.45
N GLY A 137 -0.11 -0.20 17.06
CA GLY A 137 0.10 -1.65 17.08
C GLY A 137 -0.98 -2.37 17.89
N HIS A 138 -0.93 -3.70 17.88
CA HIS A 138 -1.90 -4.53 18.60
C HIS A 138 -1.81 -4.37 20.13
N GLN A 139 -0.72 -3.80 20.65
CA GLN A 139 -0.56 -3.47 22.08
C GLN A 139 -0.83 -1.99 22.39
N GLY A 140 -1.37 -1.23 21.42
CA GLY A 140 -1.72 0.19 21.58
C GLY A 140 -0.55 1.15 21.39
N GLU A 141 0.63 0.68 21.01
CA GLU A 141 1.81 1.50 20.79
C GLU A 141 1.74 2.31 19.48
N GLY A 142 2.24 3.54 19.48
CA GLY A 142 2.24 4.41 18.31
C GLY A 142 3.16 3.92 17.18
N THR A 143 2.71 4.05 15.92
CA THR A 143 3.48 3.55 14.76
C THR A 143 4.27 4.62 14.00
N PHE A 144 4.07 5.90 14.31
CA PHE A 144 4.58 7.02 13.51
C PHE A 144 6.09 6.93 13.17
N HIS A 145 6.95 6.70 14.17
CA HIS A 145 8.39 6.63 13.95
C HIS A 145 8.82 5.42 13.12
N HIS A 146 8.12 4.29 13.24
CA HIS A 146 8.37 3.12 12.39
C HIS A 146 8.04 3.43 10.93
N VAL A 147 6.91 4.11 10.69
CA VAL A 147 6.50 4.55 9.34
C VAL A 147 7.50 5.54 8.75
N LEU A 148 7.93 6.56 9.52
CA LEU A 148 8.93 7.52 9.05
C LEU A 148 10.25 6.82 8.68
N LYS A 149 10.71 5.85 9.47
CA LYS A 149 11.91 5.08 9.14
C LYS A 149 11.77 4.35 7.80
N GLY A 150 10.59 3.80 7.51
CA GLY A 150 10.29 3.19 6.21
C GLY A 150 10.32 4.21 5.06
N ILE A 151 9.73 5.39 5.26
CA ILE A 151 9.73 6.49 4.28
C ILE A 151 11.16 6.97 3.99
N GLU A 152 11.99 7.16 5.02
CA GLU A 152 13.39 7.59 4.84
C GLU A 152 14.21 6.56 4.05
N LYS A 153 13.99 5.26 4.28
CA LYS A 153 14.60 4.20 3.47
C LYS A 153 14.19 4.29 2.00
N LEU A 154 12.88 4.48 1.75
CA LEU A 154 12.35 4.62 0.40
C LEU A 154 12.98 5.84 -0.31
N LYS A 155 13.01 7.00 0.36
CA LYS A 155 13.61 8.23 -0.16
C LYS A 155 15.11 8.11 -0.44
N SER A 156 15.81 7.30 0.35
CA SER A 156 17.26 7.09 0.22
C SER A 156 17.64 6.06 -0.85
N HIS A 157 16.66 5.35 -1.42
CA HIS A 157 16.91 4.34 -2.45
C HIS A 157 17.30 5.00 -3.79
N PRO A 158 18.26 4.45 -4.57
CA PRO A 158 18.65 5.02 -5.87
C PRO A 158 17.48 5.23 -6.84
N ASP A 159 16.52 4.30 -6.84
CA ASP A 159 15.31 4.36 -7.68
C ASP A 159 14.11 5.04 -6.99
N ALA A 160 14.33 5.93 -6.02
CA ALA A 160 13.24 6.58 -5.28
C ALA A 160 12.20 7.25 -6.19
N ALA A 161 12.60 7.83 -7.33
CA ALA A 161 11.68 8.46 -8.27
C ALA A 161 10.69 7.48 -8.93
N LEU A 162 11.08 6.23 -9.11
CA LEU A 162 10.22 5.15 -9.61
C LEU A 162 9.34 4.58 -8.47
N LEU A 163 9.95 4.40 -7.30
CA LEU A 163 9.30 3.76 -6.15
C LEU A 163 8.27 4.66 -5.48
N TYR A 164 8.43 5.98 -5.54
CA TYR A 164 7.59 6.92 -4.81
C TYR A 164 6.39 7.37 -5.66
N LEU A 165 5.20 6.87 -5.34
CA LEU A 165 3.96 7.61 -5.60
C LEU A 165 3.78 8.63 -4.46
N PRO A 166 3.19 9.83 -4.70
CA PRO A 166 3.01 10.81 -3.64
C PRO A 166 2.26 10.19 -2.46
N VAL A 167 2.81 10.38 -1.26
CA VAL A 167 2.22 9.92 0.02
C VAL A 167 0.74 10.30 0.07
N TYR A 168 -0.12 9.31 0.24
CA TYR A 168 -1.53 9.56 0.53
C TYR A 168 -1.63 10.08 1.96
N LEU A 169 -1.66 11.40 2.09
CA LEU A 169 -2.03 12.06 3.34
C LEU A 169 -3.56 11.97 3.47
N LEU A 170 -4.04 11.06 4.31
CA LEU A 170 -5.46 11.00 4.64
C LEU A 170 -5.77 12.13 5.62
N LEU A 171 -6.26 13.26 5.10
CA LEU A 171 -6.76 14.37 5.90
C LEU A 171 -8.19 14.03 6.35
N SER A 172 -8.38 13.58 7.59
CA SER A 172 -9.74 13.47 8.14
C SER A 172 -10.26 14.87 8.48
N ILE A 173 -11.58 15.10 8.40
CA ILE A 173 -12.19 16.39 8.81
C ILE A 173 -11.92 16.68 10.29
N GLN A 174 -11.71 15.66 11.13
CA GLN A 174 -11.24 15.83 12.51
C GLN A 174 -9.82 16.42 12.61
N THR A 175 -8.97 16.21 11.59
CA THR A 175 -7.64 16.82 11.55
C THR A 175 -7.73 18.34 11.35
N GLN A 176 -8.80 18.86 10.72
CA GLN A 176 -8.99 20.31 10.55
C GLN A 176 -9.26 21.07 11.85
N ILE A 177 -9.90 20.45 12.85
CA ILE A 177 -10.24 21.14 14.11
C ILE A 177 -8.98 21.47 14.94
N HIS A 178 -7.88 20.73 14.74
CA HIS A 178 -6.57 21.06 15.31
C HIS A 178 -5.60 21.79 14.37
N MET A 179 -5.88 21.84 13.06
CA MET A 179 -5.02 22.56 12.10
C MET A 179 -5.31 24.07 11.99
N THR A 180 -6.41 24.57 12.55
CA THR A 180 -6.76 26.00 12.48
C THR A 180 -5.85 26.92 13.30
N SER A 181 -4.92 26.39 14.11
CA SER A 181 -4.04 27.24 14.93
C SER A 181 -2.55 27.25 14.57
N THR A 182 -1.97 26.34 13.76
CA THR A 182 -0.48 26.36 13.65
C THR A 182 0.23 25.84 12.40
N ILE A 183 -0.40 25.33 11.34
CA ILE A 183 0.42 24.64 10.28
C ILE A 183 0.05 25.07 8.86
N SER A 184 0.88 25.95 8.30
CA SER A 184 0.91 26.25 6.87
C SER A 184 1.57 25.09 6.11
N LEU A 185 0.87 24.54 5.13
CA LEU A 185 1.33 23.52 4.16
C LEU A 185 2.70 23.82 3.55
N LYS A 186 3.14 25.09 3.52
CA LYS A 186 4.47 25.50 3.05
C LYS A 186 5.63 24.90 3.85
N LYS A 187 5.46 24.56 5.14
CA LYS A 187 6.55 24.01 5.97
C LYS A 187 6.85 22.54 5.71
N LEU A 188 5.92 21.79 5.08
CA LEU A 188 6.14 20.39 4.74
C LEU A 188 6.91 20.20 3.42
N ILE A 189 6.95 21.22 2.57
CA ILE A 189 7.40 21.13 1.17
C ILE A 189 8.81 21.75 0.97
N HIS A 190 9.39 22.41 1.98
CA HIS A 190 10.66 23.18 1.82
C HIS A 190 11.83 22.72 2.69
N LYS A 191 11.92 21.42 2.97
CA LYS A 191 13.18 20.79 3.41
C LYS A 191 13.40 19.44 2.73
N THR A 192 13.69 19.51 1.44
CA THR A 192 14.56 18.60 0.68
C THR A 192 14.89 19.28 -0.62
#